data_AF-A0A093I8E8-F1
#
_entry.id   AF-A0A093I8E8-F1
#
_cell.length_a   1.000
_cell.length_b   1.000
_cell.length_c   1.000
_cell.angle_alpha   90.00
_cell.angle_beta   90.00
_cell.angle_gamma   90.00
#
_symmetry.space_group_name_H-M   'P 1'
#
loop_
_entity.id
_entity.type
_entity.pdbx_description
1 polymer ?
#
loop_
_entity_poly.entity_id
_entity_poly.type
_entity_poly.pdbx_seq_one_letter_code
_entity_poly.pdbx_strand_id
1 'polypeptide(L)'
;ADVAYLRSVLPSTTEDAFFSYLATLDASEVTVSAVPEGSVVFPRVGHSCCWPPSWLSLTRPSPSLVATNAARFRLLAGPDMKLMEIGLRRAQGPDGALSASKYSYIGGFDCTSNVLAGKLYGIPVRGTVAHSFIMSFTSLEEVQPRANRGELAAFVSYAIAFPQDFQGLLDTYCVRRSGLPNFCAVALALHQLGYQAIGVRLDSGDLAQQSKEIRRGLRACGARFQVPWFETIPIAVSNDISEQSLEEFSREGSEINMIGVGTNLVTCPLQPSLGCVYKLVEVNGSPCLKLTEEEEKITIPGTKTIYRLYDAAGHPFMDLMALEEEPSPTTGQELVVRVLER
;
A
#
# COMPACT_ATOMS: atom_id res chain seq x y z
N ALA A 1 -14.19 -26.37 21.61
CA ALA A 1 -12.84 -26.98 21.57
C ALA A 1 -11.84 -26.11 22.33
N ASP A 2 -11.81 -24.80 22.08
CA ASP A 2 -10.82 -23.88 22.66
C ASP A 2 -10.86 -23.81 24.20
N VAL A 3 -12.06 -23.72 24.80
CA VAL A 3 -12.21 -23.71 26.27
C VAL A 3 -11.65 -25.00 26.91
N ALA A 4 -11.85 -26.15 26.26
CA ALA A 4 -11.32 -27.42 26.75
C ALA A 4 -9.79 -27.45 26.67
N TYR A 5 -9.21 -26.87 25.61
CA TYR A 5 -7.76 -26.69 25.52
C TYR A 5 -7.24 -25.76 26.60
N LEU A 6 -7.88 -24.59 26.84
CA LEU A 6 -7.49 -23.66 27.91
C LEU A 6 -7.50 -24.33 29.29
N ARG A 7 -8.50 -25.18 29.55
CA ARG A 7 -8.57 -25.97 30.79
C ARG A 7 -7.40 -26.93 30.97
N SER A 8 -6.83 -27.43 29.88
CA SER A 8 -5.67 -28.35 29.92
C SER A 8 -4.33 -27.66 30.19
N VAL A 9 -4.21 -26.36 29.89
CA VAL A 9 -2.94 -25.62 29.96
C VAL A 9 -2.87 -24.65 31.14
N LEU A 10 -4.02 -24.15 31.62
CA LEU A 10 -4.07 -23.29 32.79
C LEU A 10 -3.82 -24.07 34.08
N PRO A 11 -3.37 -23.41 35.16
CA PRO A 11 -3.14 -24.07 36.44
C PRO A 11 -4.36 -24.86 36.90
N SER A 12 -4.15 -26.06 37.45
CA SER A 12 -5.22 -26.93 37.96
C SER A 12 -6.03 -26.30 39.10
N THR A 13 -5.52 -25.22 39.70
CA THR A 13 -6.21 -24.40 40.72
C THR A 13 -7.19 -23.39 40.12
N THR A 14 -7.30 -23.28 38.79
CA THR A 14 -8.24 -22.37 38.12
C THR A 14 -9.67 -22.88 38.30
N GLU A 15 -10.57 -22.01 38.75
CA GLU A 15 -11.96 -22.39 39.03
C GLU A 15 -12.74 -22.79 37.77
N ASP A 16 -13.58 -23.83 37.88
CA ASP A 16 -14.45 -24.28 36.78
C ASP A 16 -15.44 -23.20 36.30
N ALA A 17 -15.83 -22.30 37.20
CA ALA A 17 -16.69 -21.17 36.90
C ALA A 17 -16.07 -20.22 35.86
N PHE A 18 -14.75 -20.02 35.88
CA PHE A 18 -14.04 -19.18 34.90
C PHE A 18 -14.19 -19.73 33.49
N PHE A 19 -14.05 -21.04 33.29
CA PHE A 19 -14.24 -21.67 31.98
C PHE A 19 -15.70 -21.62 31.52
N SER A 20 -16.64 -21.72 32.46
CA SER A 20 -18.06 -21.58 32.17
C SER A 20 -18.38 -20.17 31.69
N TYR A 21 -17.80 -19.15 32.36
CA TYR A 21 -17.90 -17.74 31.95
C TYR A 21 -17.28 -17.50 30.56
N LEU A 22 -16.09 -18.03 30.28
CA LEU A 22 -15.47 -17.90 28.95
C LEU A 22 -16.31 -18.50 27.83
N ALA A 23 -17.07 -19.56 28.12
CA ALA A 23 -17.96 -20.18 27.15
C ALA A 23 -19.22 -19.35 26.86
N THR A 24 -19.59 -18.43 27.76
CA THR A 24 -20.75 -17.54 27.61
C THR A 24 -20.38 -16.14 27.13
N LEU A 25 -19.08 -15.84 27.01
CA LEU A 25 -18.59 -14.49 26.73
C LEU A 25 -18.94 -14.08 25.30
N ASP A 26 -19.57 -12.91 25.16
CA ASP A 26 -19.81 -12.25 23.89
C ASP A 26 -19.42 -10.78 23.95
N ALA A 27 -19.49 -10.09 22.81
CA ALA A 27 -19.16 -8.67 22.71
C ALA A 27 -20.41 -7.77 22.74
N SER A 28 -21.56 -8.26 23.22
CA SER A 28 -22.85 -7.56 23.12
C SER A 28 -22.91 -6.27 23.96
N GLU A 29 -22.23 -6.24 25.10
CA GLU A 29 -22.15 -5.07 25.99
C GLU A 29 -20.99 -4.12 25.65
N VAL A 30 -20.24 -4.40 24.58
CA VAL A 30 -19.06 -3.61 24.21
C VAL A 30 -19.45 -2.48 23.26
N THR A 31 -19.15 -1.24 23.64
CA THR A 31 -19.32 -0.05 22.78
C THR A 31 -17.98 0.39 22.22
N VAL A 32 -17.88 0.59 20.90
CA VAL A 32 -16.66 1.06 20.24
C VAL A 32 -16.92 2.39 19.55
N SER A 33 -16.18 3.41 19.95
CA SER A 33 -15.95 4.61 19.14
C SER A 33 -14.67 4.44 18.32
N ALA A 34 -14.59 5.08 17.17
CA ALA A 34 -13.40 5.10 16.33
C ALA A 34 -13.42 6.32 15.41
N VAL A 35 -12.25 6.78 14.99
CA VAL A 35 -12.15 7.75 13.90
C VAL A 35 -12.51 7.08 12.56
N PRO A 36 -13.15 7.80 11.63
CA PRO A 36 -13.41 7.27 10.29
C PRO A 36 -12.12 6.84 9.58
N GLU A 37 -12.14 5.71 8.86
CA GLU A 37 -11.02 5.28 8.02
C GLU A 37 -10.62 6.39 7.02
N GLY A 38 -9.33 6.59 6.82
CA GLY A 38 -8.79 7.67 5.97
C GLY A 38 -8.56 9.00 6.70
N SER A 39 -9.02 9.13 7.96
CA SER A 39 -8.68 10.29 8.79
C SER A 39 -7.19 10.31 9.12
N VAL A 40 -6.56 11.49 9.02
CA VAL A 40 -5.22 11.71 9.55
C VAL A 40 -5.29 11.71 11.07
N VAL A 41 -4.41 10.96 11.74
CA VAL A 41 -4.32 10.87 13.20
C VAL A 41 -2.91 11.20 13.68
N PHE A 42 -2.80 11.73 14.89
CA PHE A 42 -1.53 12.18 15.47
C PHE A 42 -1.16 11.38 16.73
N PRO A 43 0.13 11.25 17.04
CA PRO A 43 0.57 10.54 18.25
C PRO A 43 0.04 11.23 19.51
N ARG A 44 -0.12 10.45 20.59
CA ARG A 44 -0.61 10.89 21.91
C ARG A 44 -2.05 11.44 21.92
N VAL A 45 -2.78 11.37 20.79
CA VAL A 45 -4.21 11.67 20.72
C VAL A 45 -4.99 10.37 20.95
N GLY A 46 -5.61 10.25 22.12
CA GLY A 46 -6.29 9.03 22.53
C GLY A 46 -7.60 8.82 21.79
N HIS A 47 -7.58 8.14 20.65
CA HIS A 47 -8.80 7.71 19.98
C HIS A 47 -9.47 6.64 20.84
N SER A 48 -10.59 6.98 21.47
CA SER A 48 -11.37 6.06 22.29
C SER A 48 -11.71 4.85 21.43
N CYS A 49 -11.32 3.66 21.88
CA CYS A 49 -11.52 2.40 21.20
C CYS A 49 -11.57 1.32 22.29
N CYS A 50 -12.77 0.96 22.73
CA CYS A 50 -12.97 -0.06 23.77
C CYS A 50 -13.05 -1.43 23.10
N TRP A 51 -11.92 -2.02 22.72
CA TRP A 51 -11.82 -3.44 22.38
C TRP A 51 -10.50 -4.02 22.90
N PRO A 52 -10.47 -5.30 23.33
CA PRO A 52 -9.23 -5.90 23.78
C PRO A 52 -8.22 -6.03 22.64
N PRO A 53 -6.90 -5.92 22.93
CA PRO A 53 -5.90 -5.47 21.96
C PRO A 53 -5.31 -6.61 21.12
N SER A 54 -5.62 -7.87 21.42
CA SER A 54 -4.89 -8.99 20.81
C SER A 54 -5.09 -9.04 19.30
N TRP A 55 -6.31 -8.89 18.80
CA TRP A 55 -6.56 -8.99 17.35
C TRP A 55 -6.03 -7.79 16.56
N LEU A 56 -6.23 -6.55 17.04
CA LEU A 56 -5.75 -5.33 16.35
C LEU A 56 -4.23 -5.14 16.45
N SER A 57 -3.58 -5.61 17.52
CA SER A 57 -2.12 -5.52 17.68
C SER A 57 -1.37 -6.63 16.90
N LEU A 58 -2.07 -7.70 16.51
CA LEU A 58 -1.48 -8.86 15.83
C LEU A 58 -1.56 -8.80 14.29
N THR A 59 -2.34 -7.90 13.69
CA THR A 59 -2.30 -7.72 12.22
C THR A 59 -1.03 -6.97 11.85
N ARG A 60 0.05 -7.72 11.59
CA ARG A 60 1.25 -7.20 10.93
C ARG A 60 1.13 -7.45 9.42
N PRO A 61 1.32 -6.43 8.56
CA PRO A 61 1.59 -5.03 8.90
C PRO A 61 0.31 -4.31 9.34
N SER A 62 0.44 -3.33 10.25
CA SER A 62 -0.71 -2.56 10.74
C SER A 62 -1.37 -1.78 9.60
N PRO A 63 -2.70 -1.83 9.45
CA PRO A 63 -3.47 -1.03 8.49
C PRO A 63 -3.04 0.44 8.38
N SER A 64 -2.95 1.14 9.51
CA SER A 64 -2.58 2.55 9.55
C SER A 64 -1.15 2.79 9.07
N LEU A 65 -0.24 1.84 9.32
CA LEU A 65 1.14 1.93 8.89
C LEU A 65 1.24 1.85 7.37
N VAL A 66 0.57 0.88 6.75
CA VAL A 66 0.55 0.72 5.29
C VAL A 66 -0.13 1.91 4.62
N ALA A 67 -1.25 2.39 5.15
CA ALA A 67 -1.94 3.57 4.62
C ALA A 67 -1.07 4.84 4.70
N THR A 68 -0.38 5.04 5.83
CA THR A 68 0.53 6.18 6.00
C THR A 68 1.72 6.10 5.04
N ASN A 69 2.31 4.91 4.89
CA ASN A 69 3.42 4.70 3.97
C ASN A 69 2.97 4.94 2.51
N ALA A 70 1.80 4.41 2.12
CA ALA A 70 1.20 4.66 0.81
C ALA A 70 0.97 6.16 0.55
N ALA A 71 0.51 6.90 1.56
CA ALA A 71 0.33 8.35 1.45
C ALA A 71 1.66 9.08 1.24
N ARG A 72 2.76 8.65 1.88
CA ARG A 72 4.10 9.20 1.63
C ARG A 72 4.56 8.97 0.19
N PHE A 73 4.39 7.75 -0.33
CA PHE A 73 4.67 7.44 -1.74
C PHE A 73 3.83 8.31 -2.68
N ARG A 74 2.53 8.50 -2.41
CA ARG A 74 1.67 9.41 -3.19
C ARG A 74 2.15 10.85 -3.16
N LEU A 75 2.52 11.38 -1.99
CA LEU A 75 3.03 12.74 -1.87
C LEU A 75 4.30 12.96 -2.69
N LEU A 76 5.23 12.00 -2.66
CA LEU A 76 6.49 12.07 -3.43
C LEU A 76 6.26 11.89 -4.94
N ALA A 77 5.36 10.99 -5.34
CA ALA A 77 5.08 10.71 -6.74
C ALA A 77 4.23 11.80 -7.42
N GLY A 78 3.50 12.59 -6.64
CA GLY A 78 2.55 13.59 -7.14
C GLY A 78 1.20 12.99 -7.59
N PRO A 79 0.25 13.83 -8.02
CA PRO A 79 -1.11 13.40 -8.35
C PRO A 79 -1.21 12.64 -9.68
N ASP A 80 -0.31 12.92 -10.63
CA ASP A 80 -0.42 12.43 -12.01
C ASP A 80 0.20 11.03 -12.20
N MET A 81 1.22 10.70 -11.40
CA MET A 81 1.90 9.41 -11.48
C MET A 81 0.97 8.28 -11.04
N LYS A 82 0.88 7.21 -11.83
CA LYS A 82 0.09 6.04 -11.44
C LYS A 82 0.86 5.13 -10.50
N LEU A 83 0.28 4.83 -9.35
CA LEU A 83 0.88 3.98 -8.32
C LEU A 83 0.12 2.66 -8.23
N MET A 84 0.86 1.57 -8.27
CA MET A 84 0.32 0.21 -8.25
C MET A 84 0.93 -0.60 -7.10
N GLU A 85 0.07 -1.22 -6.29
CA GLU A 85 0.48 -2.10 -5.21
C GLU A 85 0.74 -3.51 -5.75
N ILE A 86 1.98 -4.00 -5.59
CA ILE A 86 2.43 -5.31 -6.08
C ILE A 86 3.16 -6.14 -5.01
N GLY A 87 2.90 -5.82 -3.74
CA GLY A 87 3.56 -6.35 -2.56
C GLY A 87 2.96 -7.63 -2.00
N LEU A 88 1.88 -8.16 -2.59
CA LEU A 88 1.21 -9.40 -2.16
C LEU A 88 2.19 -10.53 -1.75
N ARG A 89 3.25 -10.76 -2.53
CA ARG A 89 4.22 -11.85 -2.29
C ARG A 89 5.15 -11.64 -1.07
N ARG A 90 5.17 -10.43 -0.50
CA ARG A 90 6.01 -10.02 0.63
C ARG A 90 5.20 -9.54 1.84
N ALA A 91 3.88 -9.41 1.70
CA ALA A 91 3.02 -9.04 2.80
C ALA A 91 3.07 -10.10 3.91
N GLN A 92 3.00 -9.65 5.16
CA GLN A 92 3.24 -10.49 6.32
C GLN A 92 1.95 -11.18 6.79
N GLY A 93 1.97 -12.50 6.97
CA GLY A 93 0.82 -13.26 7.47
C GLY A 93 -0.25 -13.60 6.40
N PRO A 94 -1.22 -14.46 6.75
CA PRO A 94 -2.21 -15.00 5.80
C PRO A 94 -3.13 -13.91 5.22
N ASP A 95 -3.57 -12.96 6.05
CA ASP A 95 -4.45 -11.85 5.64
C ASP A 95 -3.68 -10.55 5.35
N GLY A 96 -2.36 -10.58 5.49
CA GLY A 96 -1.52 -9.40 5.33
C GLY A 96 -1.59 -8.80 3.94
N ALA A 97 -1.62 -9.65 2.91
CA ALA A 97 -1.73 -9.20 1.53
C ALA A 97 -3.06 -8.49 1.26
N LEU A 98 -4.17 -9.04 1.76
CA LEU A 98 -5.49 -8.46 1.56
C LEU A 98 -5.61 -7.10 2.26
N SER A 99 -5.15 -7.02 3.50
CA SER A 99 -5.14 -5.79 4.29
C SER A 99 -4.23 -4.75 3.65
N ALA A 100 -3.00 -5.13 3.27
CA ALA A 100 -2.06 -4.22 2.63
C ALA A 100 -2.64 -3.60 1.36
N SER A 101 -3.23 -4.40 0.46
CA SER A 101 -3.86 -3.87 -0.76
C SER A 101 -4.98 -2.87 -0.46
N LYS A 102 -5.86 -3.15 0.51
CA LYS A 102 -6.94 -2.24 0.92
C LYS A 102 -6.37 -0.90 1.41
N TYR A 103 -5.43 -0.96 2.34
CA TYR A 103 -4.92 0.24 3.00
C TYR A 103 -3.93 1.02 2.12
N SER A 104 -3.23 0.37 1.18
CA SER A 104 -2.46 1.07 0.15
C SER A 104 -3.38 1.88 -0.78
N TYR A 105 -4.54 1.33 -1.16
CA TYR A 105 -5.52 2.06 -1.97
C TYR A 105 -6.08 3.27 -1.22
N ILE A 106 -6.49 3.10 0.05
CA ILE A 106 -6.93 4.21 0.92
C ILE A 106 -5.83 5.27 1.06
N GLY A 107 -4.57 4.87 1.19
CA GLY A 107 -3.43 5.78 1.26
C GLY A 107 -3.09 6.49 -0.05
N GLY A 108 -3.75 6.15 -1.16
CA GLY A 108 -3.64 6.89 -2.42
C GLY A 108 -3.01 6.14 -3.58
N PHE A 109 -2.82 4.82 -3.51
CA PHE A 109 -2.47 4.00 -4.68
C PHE A 109 -3.69 3.84 -5.61
N ASP A 110 -3.46 3.72 -6.91
CA ASP A 110 -4.54 3.68 -7.92
C ASP A 110 -5.09 2.27 -8.16
N CYS A 111 -4.27 1.23 -7.97
CA CYS A 111 -4.63 -0.16 -8.29
C CYS A 111 -3.76 -1.18 -7.54
N THR A 112 -4.16 -2.45 -7.58
CA THR A 112 -3.45 -3.57 -6.93
C THR A 112 -3.31 -4.77 -7.87
N SER A 113 -2.28 -5.60 -7.67
CA SER A 113 -2.20 -6.95 -8.27
C SER A 113 -3.03 -8.01 -7.54
N ASN A 114 -3.61 -7.69 -6.38
CA ASN A 114 -4.35 -8.62 -5.54
C ASN A 114 -5.80 -8.78 -6.00
N VAL A 115 -6.07 -9.88 -6.71
CA VAL A 115 -7.41 -10.22 -7.21
C VAL A 115 -8.46 -10.39 -6.09
N LEU A 116 -8.06 -10.84 -4.90
CA LEU A 116 -8.98 -10.99 -3.77
C LEU A 116 -9.42 -9.63 -3.22
N ALA A 117 -8.49 -8.67 -3.18
CA ALA A 117 -8.80 -7.30 -2.79
C ALA A 117 -9.75 -6.63 -3.79
N GLY A 118 -9.53 -6.86 -5.09
CA GLY A 118 -10.47 -6.42 -6.12
C GLY A 118 -11.87 -7.02 -5.96
N LYS A 119 -11.95 -8.32 -5.66
CA LYS A 119 -13.23 -9.02 -5.44
C LYS A 119 -13.99 -8.50 -4.23
N LEU A 120 -13.32 -8.29 -3.10
CA LEU A 120 -13.97 -7.95 -1.83
C LEU A 120 -14.23 -6.45 -1.67
N TYR A 121 -13.34 -5.60 -2.19
CA TYR A 121 -13.36 -4.15 -1.94
C TYR A 121 -13.58 -3.32 -3.20
N GLY A 122 -13.69 -3.93 -4.38
CA GLY A 122 -13.87 -3.20 -5.65
C GLY A 122 -12.66 -2.39 -6.09
N ILE A 123 -11.47 -2.66 -5.53
CA ILE A 123 -10.23 -1.96 -5.88
C ILE A 123 -9.85 -2.32 -7.33
N PRO A 124 -9.49 -1.34 -8.18
CA PRO A 124 -9.04 -1.63 -9.54
C PRO A 124 -7.87 -2.63 -9.55
N VAL A 125 -8.07 -3.75 -10.25
CA VAL A 125 -7.04 -4.76 -10.41
C VAL A 125 -6.28 -4.51 -11.70
N ARG A 126 -4.96 -4.44 -11.59
CA ARG A 126 -4.05 -4.44 -12.73
C ARG A 126 -3.04 -5.55 -12.55
N GLY A 127 -2.52 -6.09 -13.64
CA GLY A 127 -1.51 -7.13 -13.63
C GLY A 127 -0.69 -7.00 -14.89
N THR A 128 0.55 -7.47 -14.82
CA THR A 128 1.46 -7.48 -15.95
C THR A 128 1.91 -8.91 -16.22
N VAL A 129 2.67 -9.10 -17.30
CA VAL A 129 3.35 -10.37 -17.55
C VAL A 129 4.52 -10.56 -16.56
N ALA A 130 4.85 -11.82 -16.25
CA ALA A 130 5.96 -12.19 -15.36
C ALA A 130 7.15 -12.74 -16.17
N HIS A 131 8.37 -12.59 -15.65
CA HIS A 131 9.57 -13.14 -16.29
C HIS A 131 9.49 -14.65 -16.52
N SER A 132 8.89 -15.41 -15.60
CA SER A 132 8.70 -16.86 -15.74
C SER A 132 7.88 -17.23 -16.99
N PHE A 133 6.89 -16.41 -17.35
CA PHE A 133 6.12 -16.62 -18.57
C PHE A 133 7.02 -16.41 -19.79
N ILE A 134 7.76 -15.30 -19.86
CA ILE A 134 8.67 -15.02 -20.98
C ILE A 134 9.74 -16.11 -21.13
N MET A 135 10.37 -16.51 -20.02
CA MET A 135 11.42 -17.54 -19.98
C MET A 135 10.92 -18.95 -20.30
N SER A 136 9.61 -19.21 -20.21
CA SER A 136 9.05 -20.52 -20.54
C SER A 136 9.03 -20.81 -22.05
N PHE A 137 9.21 -19.79 -22.88
CA PHE A 137 9.32 -19.92 -24.33
C PHE A 137 10.78 -20.11 -24.70
N THR A 138 11.21 -21.36 -24.76
CA THR A 138 12.60 -21.68 -25.11
C THR A 138 12.80 -21.77 -26.62
N SER A 139 13.99 -21.37 -27.07
CA SER A 139 14.48 -21.55 -28.44
C SER A 139 15.94 -21.99 -28.42
N LEU A 140 16.29 -22.96 -29.25
CA LEU A 140 17.67 -23.44 -29.39
C LEU A 140 18.64 -22.35 -29.93
N GLU A 141 18.13 -21.21 -30.40
CA GLU A 141 18.91 -20.07 -30.94
C GLU A 141 19.21 -18.97 -29.89
N GLU A 142 18.96 -19.20 -28.59
CA GLU A 142 19.06 -18.23 -27.49
C GLU A 142 20.44 -17.56 -27.27
N VAL A 143 21.51 -18.02 -27.93
CA VAL A 143 22.90 -17.56 -27.72
C VAL A 143 23.38 -16.57 -28.79
N GLN A 144 22.50 -16.05 -29.65
CA GLN A 144 22.88 -15.06 -30.67
C GLN A 144 22.75 -13.61 -30.16
N PRO A 145 23.60 -12.66 -30.60
CA PRO A 145 23.55 -11.25 -30.20
C PRO A 145 22.38 -10.46 -30.84
N ARG A 146 21.27 -11.12 -31.14
CA ARG A 146 20.08 -10.59 -31.81
C ARG A 146 18.87 -10.62 -30.85
N ALA A 147 17.73 -10.07 -31.31
CA ALA A 147 16.49 -10.15 -30.55
C ALA A 147 16.10 -11.62 -30.29
N ASN A 148 15.78 -11.92 -29.04
CA ASN A 148 15.46 -13.28 -28.60
C ASN A 148 14.12 -13.72 -29.20
N ARG A 149 14.12 -14.85 -29.92
CA ARG A 149 12.93 -15.38 -30.58
C ARG A 149 11.92 -15.99 -29.60
N GLY A 150 12.38 -16.54 -28.49
CA GLY A 150 11.53 -17.03 -27.40
C GLY A 150 10.74 -15.89 -26.76
N GLU A 151 11.42 -14.77 -26.46
CA GLU A 151 10.76 -13.54 -25.97
C GLU A 151 9.72 -13.01 -26.96
N LEU A 152 10.02 -13.00 -28.26
CA LEU A 152 9.05 -12.62 -29.29
C LEU A 152 7.84 -13.57 -29.30
N ALA A 153 8.07 -14.89 -29.24
CA ALA A 153 7.00 -15.88 -29.20
C ALA A 153 6.12 -15.71 -27.95
N ALA A 154 6.71 -15.37 -26.81
CA ALA A 154 6.00 -15.07 -25.59
C ALA A 154 5.11 -13.82 -25.74
N PHE A 155 5.65 -12.73 -26.31
CA PHE A 155 4.88 -11.51 -26.57
C PHE A 155 3.73 -11.75 -27.55
N VAL A 156 3.97 -12.49 -28.64
CA VAL A 156 2.90 -12.86 -29.59
C VAL A 156 1.83 -13.70 -28.89
N SER A 157 2.23 -14.69 -28.10
CA SER A 157 1.29 -15.54 -27.35
C SER A 157 0.44 -14.73 -26.36
N TYR A 158 1.06 -13.77 -25.67
CA TYR A 158 0.37 -12.84 -24.78
C TYR A 158 -0.60 -11.93 -25.54
N ALA A 159 -0.18 -11.38 -26.68
CA ALA A 159 -1.00 -10.54 -27.55
C ALA A 159 -2.22 -11.29 -28.14
N ILE A 160 -2.09 -12.58 -28.45
CA ILE A 160 -3.21 -13.41 -28.90
C ILE A 160 -4.27 -13.56 -27.81
N ALA A 161 -3.84 -13.77 -26.56
CA ALA A 161 -4.73 -13.92 -25.42
C ALA A 161 -5.35 -12.58 -24.97
N PHE A 162 -4.57 -11.49 -25.03
CA PHE A 162 -4.93 -10.17 -24.51
C PHE A 162 -4.68 -9.06 -25.55
N PRO A 163 -5.37 -9.07 -26.70
CA PRO A 163 -5.06 -8.14 -27.80
C PRO A 163 -5.37 -6.67 -27.44
N GLN A 164 -6.35 -6.42 -26.57
CA GLN A 164 -6.69 -5.08 -26.08
C GLN A 164 -5.86 -4.62 -24.88
N ASP A 165 -5.20 -5.55 -24.18
CA ASP A 165 -4.43 -5.30 -22.96
C ASP A 165 -2.96 -5.73 -23.10
N PHE A 166 -2.44 -5.74 -24.33
CA PHE A 166 -1.08 -6.19 -24.59
C PHE A 166 -0.04 -5.26 -23.95
N GLN A 167 0.83 -5.83 -23.13
CA GLN A 167 1.94 -5.15 -22.46
C GLN A 167 3.24 -5.94 -22.63
N GLY A 168 4.36 -5.24 -22.86
CA GLY A 168 5.68 -5.86 -23.00
C GLY A 168 6.57 -5.74 -21.76
N LEU A 169 7.11 -6.86 -21.26
CA LEU A 169 8.15 -6.88 -20.22
C LEU A 169 9.54 -6.92 -20.87
N LEU A 170 10.24 -5.79 -20.87
CA LEU A 170 11.34 -5.56 -21.82
C LEU A 170 12.72 -6.07 -21.37
N ASP A 171 12.88 -6.39 -20.09
CA ASP A 171 14.20 -6.61 -19.47
C ASP A 171 14.46 -8.06 -19.08
N THR A 172 13.76 -9.02 -19.68
CA THR A 172 14.05 -10.45 -19.44
C THR A 172 15.45 -10.83 -19.95
N TYR A 173 15.86 -10.32 -21.11
CA TYR A 173 17.18 -10.59 -21.69
C TYR A 173 17.99 -9.30 -21.92
N CYS A 174 17.44 -8.37 -22.72
CA CYS A 174 18.08 -7.10 -23.00
C CYS A 174 17.07 -6.11 -23.57
N VAL A 175 16.82 -5.01 -22.87
CA VAL A 175 15.85 -3.97 -23.27
C VAL A 175 16.11 -3.47 -24.69
N ARG A 176 17.35 -3.06 -24.99
CA ARG A 176 17.67 -2.40 -26.26
C ARG A 176 17.77 -3.37 -27.44
N ARG A 177 18.32 -4.57 -27.23
CA ARG A 177 18.61 -5.52 -28.32
C ARG A 177 17.49 -6.53 -28.56
N SER A 178 16.60 -6.72 -27.58
CA SER A 178 15.59 -7.77 -27.61
C SER A 178 14.20 -7.23 -27.24
N GLY A 179 14.00 -6.81 -25.99
CA GLY A 179 12.67 -6.51 -25.46
C GLY A 179 11.95 -5.41 -26.24
N LEU A 180 12.58 -4.24 -26.41
CA LEU A 180 11.97 -3.11 -27.12
C LEU A 180 11.74 -3.41 -28.61
N PRO A 181 12.72 -3.97 -29.38
CA PRO A 181 12.45 -4.41 -30.75
C PRO A 181 11.31 -5.41 -30.89
N ASN A 182 11.26 -6.43 -30.03
CA ASN A 182 10.22 -7.45 -30.03
C ASN A 182 8.85 -6.85 -29.69
N PHE A 183 8.78 -5.98 -28.67
CA PHE A 183 7.57 -5.27 -28.32
C PHE A 183 7.06 -4.43 -29.49
N CYS A 184 7.92 -3.63 -30.12
CA CYS A 184 7.54 -2.80 -31.27
C CYS A 184 7.02 -3.66 -32.43
N ALA A 185 7.65 -4.80 -32.73
CA ALA A 185 7.19 -5.71 -33.78
C ALA A 185 5.77 -6.22 -33.52
N VAL A 186 5.47 -6.67 -32.29
CA VAL A 186 4.14 -7.16 -31.92
C VAL A 186 3.12 -6.03 -31.86
N ALA A 187 3.48 -4.88 -31.29
CA ALA A 187 2.60 -3.71 -31.20
C ALA A 187 2.22 -3.15 -32.58
N LEU A 188 3.15 -3.15 -33.55
CA LEU A 188 2.87 -2.78 -34.93
C LEU A 188 1.94 -3.78 -35.62
N ALA A 189 2.15 -5.08 -35.40
CA ALA A 189 1.25 -6.11 -35.93
C ALA A 189 -0.17 -5.96 -35.35
N LEU A 190 -0.29 -5.73 -34.04
CA LEU A 190 -1.56 -5.43 -33.39
C LEU A 190 -2.22 -4.16 -33.95
N HIS A 191 -1.43 -3.12 -34.23
CA HIS A 191 -1.94 -1.89 -34.85
C HIS A 191 -2.62 -2.15 -36.19
N GLN A 192 -2.02 -2.97 -37.04
CA GLN A 192 -2.59 -3.35 -38.35
C GLN A 192 -3.91 -4.12 -38.21
N LEU A 193 -4.11 -4.80 -37.08
CA LEU A 193 -5.33 -5.51 -36.73
C LEU A 193 -6.35 -4.64 -35.99
N GLY A 194 -6.08 -3.35 -35.79
CA GLY A 194 -6.98 -2.41 -35.12
C GLY A 194 -6.86 -2.38 -33.58
N TYR A 195 -5.85 -3.04 -33.01
CA TYR A 195 -5.58 -3.04 -31.57
C TYR A 195 -4.48 -2.03 -31.20
N GLN A 196 -4.37 -1.70 -29.91
CA GLN A 196 -3.31 -0.85 -29.38
C GLN A 196 -2.68 -1.50 -28.15
N ALA A 197 -1.35 -1.43 -28.06
CA ALA A 197 -0.62 -1.89 -26.88
C ALA A 197 -0.83 -0.90 -25.73
N ILE A 198 -0.99 -1.39 -24.51
CA ILE A 198 -1.32 -0.56 -23.34
C ILE A 198 -0.10 -0.09 -22.55
N GLY A 199 1.09 -0.64 -22.80
CA GLY A 199 2.28 -0.23 -22.10
C GLY A 199 3.47 -1.16 -22.22
N VAL A 200 4.55 -0.76 -21.56
CA VAL A 200 5.75 -1.59 -21.33
C VAL A 200 6.13 -1.58 -19.86
N ARG A 201 6.87 -2.59 -19.41
CA ARG A 201 7.38 -2.72 -18.04
C ARG A 201 8.89 -2.96 -18.02
N LEU A 202 9.57 -2.33 -17.08
CA LEU A 202 10.94 -2.62 -16.65
C LEU A 202 10.97 -3.08 -15.19
N ASP A 203 11.85 -4.02 -14.85
CA ASP A 203 12.04 -4.57 -13.50
C ASP A 203 13.52 -4.57 -13.05
N SER A 204 14.42 -3.93 -13.79
CA SER A 204 15.86 -3.93 -13.49
C SER A 204 16.63 -2.85 -14.27
N GLY A 205 17.83 -2.49 -13.77
CA GLY A 205 18.71 -1.52 -14.39
C GLY A 205 18.51 -0.08 -13.89
N ASP A 206 19.08 0.88 -14.62
CA ASP A 206 18.84 2.31 -14.39
C ASP A 206 17.50 2.70 -15.01
N LEU A 207 16.44 2.59 -14.21
CA LEU A 207 15.06 2.79 -14.63
C LEU A 207 14.80 4.20 -15.19
N ALA A 208 15.43 5.22 -14.59
CA ALA A 208 15.26 6.60 -15.03
C ALA A 208 15.89 6.82 -16.40
N GLN A 209 17.14 6.39 -16.60
CA GLN A 209 17.81 6.48 -17.89
C GLN A 209 17.13 5.60 -18.95
N GLN A 210 16.80 4.36 -18.60
CA GLN A 210 16.18 3.42 -19.53
C GLN A 210 14.79 3.87 -19.97
N SER A 211 14.01 4.53 -19.10
CA SER A 211 12.71 5.11 -19.50
C SER A 211 12.85 6.12 -20.65
N LYS A 212 13.87 6.98 -20.60
CA LYS A 212 14.17 7.96 -21.66
C LYS A 212 14.66 7.28 -22.94
N GLU A 213 15.45 6.22 -22.82
CA GLU A 213 15.90 5.42 -23.96
C GLU A 213 14.73 4.72 -24.66
N ILE A 214 13.82 4.12 -23.88
CA ILE A 214 12.60 3.49 -24.38
C ILE A 214 11.73 4.52 -25.07
N ARG A 215 11.45 5.67 -24.43
CA ARG A 215 10.64 6.74 -25.05
C ARG A 215 11.23 7.19 -26.38
N ARG A 216 12.55 7.37 -26.48
CA ARG A 216 13.24 7.68 -27.74
C ARG A 216 13.02 6.59 -28.80
N GLY A 217 13.16 5.32 -28.43
CA GLY A 217 12.93 4.20 -29.33
C GLY A 217 11.47 4.11 -29.81
N LEU A 218 10.51 4.33 -28.92
CA LEU A 218 9.08 4.36 -29.23
C LEU A 218 8.73 5.52 -30.16
N ARG A 219 9.21 6.75 -29.88
CA ARG A 219 9.04 7.92 -30.76
C ARG A 219 9.63 7.66 -32.15
N ALA A 220 10.84 7.09 -32.23
CA ALA A 220 11.48 6.77 -33.50
C ALA A 220 10.70 5.71 -34.29
N CYS A 221 10.19 4.68 -33.61
CA CYS A 221 9.35 3.65 -34.22
C CYS A 221 8.03 4.25 -34.74
N GLY A 222 7.32 5.01 -33.90
CA GLY A 222 6.08 5.69 -34.27
C GLY A 222 6.24 6.61 -35.48
N ALA A 223 7.29 7.43 -35.51
CA ALA A 223 7.59 8.29 -36.65
C ALA A 223 7.92 7.49 -37.92
N ARG A 224 8.74 6.43 -37.81
CA ARG A 224 9.19 5.61 -38.95
C ARG A 224 8.06 4.83 -39.62
N PHE A 225 7.09 4.35 -38.83
CA PHE A 225 5.97 3.54 -39.29
C PHE A 225 4.65 4.32 -39.36
N GLN A 226 4.67 5.63 -39.07
CA GLN A 226 3.51 6.53 -39.08
C GLN A 226 2.40 6.09 -38.13
N VAL A 227 2.79 5.63 -36.94
CA VAL A 227 1.89 5.18 -35.87
C VAL A 227 2.03 6.11 -34.66
N PRO A 228 1.26 7.21 -34.59
CA PRO A 228 1.52 8.30 -33.64
C PRO A 228 1.37 7.87 -32.18
N TRP A 229 0.43 6.99 -31.85
CA TRP A 229 0.18 6.56 -30.47
C TRP A 229 1.35 5.81 -29.81
N PHE A 230 2.37 5.40 -30.56
CA PHE A 230 3.60 4.81 -29.99
C PHE A 230 4.30 5.78 -29.04
N GLU A 231 4.27 7.08 -29.31
CA GLU A 231 4.97 8.06 -28.50
C GLU A 231 4.37 8.22 -27.09
N THR A 232 3.09 7.88 -26.94
CA THR A 232 2.32 8.01 -25.69
C THR A 232 2.17 6.69 -24.92
N ILE A 233 2.79 5.60 -25.39
CA ILE A 233 2.73 4.29 -24.72
C ILE A 233 3.25 4.44 -23.27
N PRO A 234 2.46 4.08 -22.25
CA PRO A 234 2.89 4.17 -20.86
C PRO A 234 4.09 3.28 -20.55
N ILE A 235 5.05 3.83 -19.78
CA ILE A 235 6.20 3.10 -19.26
C ILE A 235 5.96 2.83 -17.78
N ALA A 236 5.80 1.57 -17.41
CA ALA A 236 5.72 1.11 -16.04
C ALA A 236 7.09 0.63 -15.55
N VAL A 237 7.40 0.88 -14.29
CA VAL A 237 8.58 0.32 -13.62
C VAL A 237 8.19 -0.40 -12.35
N SER A 238 8.88 -1.49 -12.06
CA SER A 238 8.90 -2.15 -10.76
C SER A 238 10.37 -2.46 -10.41
N ASN A 239 10.62 -2.86 -9.15
CA ASN A 239 11.88 -3.37 -8.58
C ASN A 239 12.35 -2.58 -7.36
N ASP A 240 12.04 -3.09 -6.17
CA ASP A 240 12.45 -2.53 -4.86
C ASP A 240 12.40 -1.00 -4.76
N ILE A 241 11.39 -0.40 -5.41
CA ILE A 241 11.19 1.05 -5.45
C ILE A 241 10.98 1.56 -4.03
N SER A 242 11.76 2.56 -3.66
CA SER A 242 11.72 3.23 -2.36
C SER A 242 11.31 4.70 -2.51
N GLU A 243 11.12 5.40 -1.38
CA GLU A 243 10.91 6.86 -1.39
C GLU A 243 12.07 7.59 -2.09
N GLN A 244 13.31 7.16 -1.84
CA GLN A 244 14.49 7.73 -2.50
C GLN A 244 14.46 7.52 -4.02
N SER A 245 14.00 6.35 -4.48
CA SER A 245 13.87 6.07 -5.91
C SER A 245 12.91 7.05 -6.60
N LEU A 246 11.80 7.42 -5.94
CA LEU A 246 10.86 8.43 -6.48
C LEU A 246 11.51 9.81 -6.61
N GLU A 247 12.27 10.23 -5.60
CA GLU A 247 13.00 11.50 -5.64
C GLU A 247 14.04 11.52 -6.76
N GLU A 248 14.74 10.41 -6.98
CA GLU A 248 15.67 10.22 -8.11
C GLU A 248 14.95 10.34 -9.46
N PHE A 249 13.83 9.65 -9.64
CA PHE A 249 13.05 9.69 -10.88
C PHE A 249 12.52 11.09 -11.22
N SER A 250 12.09 11.83 -10.20
CA SER A 250 11.62 13.21 -10.34
C SER A 250 12.78 14.15 -10.68
N ARG A 251 13.88 14.09 -9.92
CA ARG A 251 15.08 14.92 -10.10
C ARG A 251 15.74 14.71 -11.46
N GLU A 252 15.74 13.49 -11.97
CA GLU A 252 16.31 13.19 -13.27
C GLU A 252 15.37 13.50 -14.44
N GLY A 253 14.08 13.77 -14.19
CA GLY A 253 13.09 13.95 -15.25
C GLY A 253 12.88 12.68 -16.06
N SER A 254 12.57 11.57 -15.38
CA SER A 254 12.26 10.28 -16.02
C SER A 254 11.01 10.35 -16.91
N GLU A 255 10.88 9.42 -17.86
CA GLU A 255 9.72 9.29 -18.77
C GLU A 255 8.74 8.19 -18.29
N ILE A 256 8.77 7.89 -16.98
CA ILE A 256 7.98 6.86 -16.30
C ILE A 256 6.55 7.39 -16.11
N ASN A 257 5.56 6.53 -16.33
CA ASN A 257 4.14 6.86 -16.19
C ASN A 257 3.44 6.08 -15.06
N MET A 258 4.01 4.93 -14.68
CA MET A 258 3.44 4.07 -13.66
C MET A 258 4.54 3.40 -12.84
N ILE A 259 4.31 3.28 -11.53
CA ILE A 259 5.27 2.72 -10.59
C ILE A 259 4.59 1.62 -9.77
N GLY A 260 5.12 0.40 -9.89
CA GLY A 260 4.76 -0.74 -9.07
C GLY A 260 5.63 -0.80 -7.82
N VAL A 261 5.02 -0.63 -6.64
CA VAL A 261 5.73 -0.73 -5.35
C VAL A 261 5.30 -1.99 -4.63
N GLY A 262 6.28 -2.80 -4.23
CA GLY A 262 6.07 -4.07 -3.55
C GLY A 262 6.54 -4.03 -2.11
N THR A 263 7.73 -4.58 -1.87
CA THR A 263 8.32 -4.77 -0.53
C THR A 263 8.28 -3.51 0.32
N ASN A 264 8.85 -2.40 -0.15
CA ASN A 264 8.97 -1.16 0.64
C ASN A 264 7.63 -0.55 1.06
N LEU A 265 6.55 -0.84 0.31
CA LEU A 265 5.21 -0.40 0.65
C LEU A 265 4.61 -1.25 1.76
N VAL A 266 4.60 -2.58 1.57
CA VAL A 266 3.85 -3.49 2.45
C VAL A 266 4.62 -3.88 3.70
N THR A 267 5.96 -3.87 3.69
CA THR A 267 6.76 -4.23 4.87
C THR A 267 7.15 -3.02 5.71
N CYS A 268 7.03 -1.81 5.16
CA CYS A 268 7.37 -0.55 5.83
C CYS A 268 8.76 -0.61 6.51
N PRO A 269 9.84 -0.90 5.77
CA PRO A 269 11.11 -1.36 6.34
C PRO A 269 11.80 -0.34 7.25
N LEU A 270 11.60 0.97 7.02
CA LEU A 270 12.15 2.03 7.86
C LEU A 270 11.52 2.07 9.25
N GLN A 271 10.23 1.73 9.35
CA GLN A 271 9.48 1.70 10.59
C GLN A 271 8.38 0.64 10.49
N PRO A 272 8.67 -0.64 10.77
CA PRO A 272 7.72 -1.74 10.58
C PRO A 272 6.63 -1.81 11.66
N SER A 273 6.55 -0.81 12.54
CA SER A 273 5.54 -0.70 13.60
C SER A 273 5.31 0.74 14.05
N LEU A 274 4.07 1.11 14.35
CA LEU A 274 3.68 2.45 14.83
C LEU A 274 3.83 2.65 16.34
N GLY A 275 4.01 1.58 17.12
CA GLY A 275 4.06 1.68 18.59
C GLY A 275 2.70 1.95 19.24
N CYS A 276 1.60 1.54 18.59
CA CYS A 276 0.25 1.66 19.15
C CYS A 276 0.15 0.98 20.52
N VAL A 277 -0.52 1.63 21.47
CA VAL A 277 -0.73 1.11 22.82
C VAL A 277 -2.21 1.12 23.18
N TYR A 278 -2.62 0.14 23.97
CA TYR A 278 -3.91 0.13 24.65
C TYR A 278 -3.70 0.39 26.13
N LYS A 279 -4.49 1.29 26.72
CA LYS A 279 -4.40 1.70 28.13
C LYS A 279 -5.79 1.87 28.71
N LEU A 280 -5.97 1.35 29.91
CA LEU A 280 -7.15 1.60 30.72
C LEU A 280 -7.11 3.05 31.22
N VAL A 281 -8.16 3.82 30.97
CA VAL A 281 -8.27 5.24 31.36
C VAL A 281 -9.31 5.47 32.45
N GLU A 282 -10.25 4.54 32.65
CA GLU A 282 -11.34 4.63 33.61
C GLU A 282 -11.90 3.25 33.95
N VAL A 283 -12.29 3.03 35.21
CA VAL A 283 -13.02 1.84 35.67
C VAL A 283 -14.13 2.28 36.61
N ASN A 284 -15.36 1.83 36.37
CA ASN A 284 -16.53 2.14 37.22
C ASN A 284 -16.66 3.65 37.52
N GLY A 285 -16.47 4.51 36.51
CA GLY A 285 -16.50 5.97 36.64
C GLY A 285 -15.29 6.59 37.35
N SER A 286 -14.29 5.80 37.73
CA SER A 286 -13.08 6.28 38.40
C SER A 286 -11.90 6.37 37.41
N PRO A 287 -11.34 7.57 37.17
CA PRO A 287 -10.21 7.74 36.27
C PRO A 287 -8.97 6.96 36.72
N CYS A 288 -8.29 6.33 35.77
CA CYS A 288 -7.13 5.48 35.99
C CYS A 288 -5.88 6.11 35.34
N LEU A 289 -4.81 6.22 36.12
CA LEU A 289 -3.51 6.74 35.69
C LEU A 289 -2.43 5.69 35.90
N LYS A 290 -1.69 5.35 34.85
CA LYS A 290 -0.46 4.58 34.98
C LYS A 290 0.73 5.54 35.19
N LEU A 291 1.29 5.52 36.38
CA LEU A 291 2.58 6.15 36.66
C LEU A 291 3.74 5.28 36.16
N THR A 292 4.83 5.93 35.78
CA THR A 292 6.00 5.30 35.16
C THR A 292 7.19 6.24 35.33
N GLU A 293 8.38 5.65 35.48
CA GLU A 293 9.66 6.39 35.59
C GLU A 293 10.02 7.13 34.29
N GLU A 294 9.42 6.72 33.16
CA GLU A 294 9.51 7.44 31.89
C GLU A 294 8.31 8.37 31.72
N GLU A 295 8.51 9.67 31.85
CA GLU A 295 7.45 10.69 31.76
C GLU A 295 6.63 10.58 30.46
N GLU A 296 7.28 10.28 29.34
CA GLU A 296 6.61 10.11 28.03
C GLU A 296 5.58 8.97 27.99
N LYS A 297 5.66 8.01 28.92
CA LYS A 297 4.75 6.86 29.01
C LYS A 297 3.61 7.08 30.01
N ILE A 298 3.56 8.24 30.67
CA ILE A 298 2.46 8.60 31.58
C ILE A 298 1.18 8.74 30.75
N THR A 299 0.13 8.04 31.17
CA THR A 299 -1.15 8.03 30.45
C THR A 299 -2.03 9.20 30.88
N ILE A 300 -2.92 9.69 30.01
CA ILE A 300 -3.90 10.71 30.41
C ILE A 300 -5.16 9.99 30.92
N PRO A 301 -5.60 10.23 32.18
CA PRO A 301 -6.75 9.52 32.76
C PRO A 301 -8.10 10.01 32.20
N GLY A 302 -9.18 9.28 32.51
CA GLY A 302 -10.58 9.65 32.23
C GLY A 302 -11.05 9.35 30.79
N THR A 303 -12.36 9.30 30.61
CA THR A 303 -12.99 9.20 29.27
C THR A 303 -12.90 10.53 28.53
N LYS A 304 -12.48 10.49 27.26
CA LYS A 304 -12.09 11.67 26.48
C LYS A 304 -12.74 11.71 25.10
N THR A 305 -13.00 12.93 24.64
CA THR A 305 -13.40 13.28 23.28
C THR A 305 -12.28 14.08 22.60
N ILE A 306 -12.14 13.93 21.29
CA ILE A 306 -11.12 14.61 20.49
C ILE A 306 -11.79 15.56 19.51
N TYR A 307 -11.27 16.77 19.43
CA TYR A 307 -11.68 17.80 18.49
C TYR A 307 -10.49 18.23 17.63
N ARG A 308 -10.66 18.25 16.31
CA ARG A 308 -9.68 18.86 15.41
C ARG A 308 -10.01 20.33 15.23
N LEU A 309 -9.06 21.19 15.58
CA LEU A 309 -9.18 22.63 15.44
C LEU A 309 -8.56 23.08 14.12
N TYR A 310 -9.27 23.99 13.44
CA TYR A 310 -8.91 24.53 12.14
C TYR A 310 -8.68 26.03 12.23
N ASP A 311 -7.70 26.53 11.47
CA ASP A 311 -7.45 27.96 11.35
C ASP A 311 -8.48 28.64 10.42
N ALA A 312 -8.39 29.97 10.28
CA ALA A 312 -9.29 30.72 9.40
C ALA A 312 -9.14 30.39 7.91
N ALA A 313 -8.02 29.78 7.50
CA ALA A 313 -7.78 29.31 6.15
C ALA A 313 -8.29 27.87 5.91
N GLY A 314 -8.80 27.20 6.95
CA GLY A 314 -9.29 25.83 6.90
C GLY A 314 -8.21 24.76 7.05
N HIS A 315 -6.99 25.12 7.48
CA HIS A 315 -5.95 24.14 7.77
C HIS A 315 -6.05 23.64 9.22
N PRO A 316 -5.88 22.33 9.46
CA PRO A 316 -5.83 21.80 10.82
C PRO A 316 -4.55 22.28 11.51
N PHE A 317 -4.67 22.83 12.71
CA PHE A 317 -3.50 23.33 13.47
C PHE A 317 -3.29 22.62 14.81
N MET A 318 -4.33 22.02 15.40
CA MET A 318 -4.22 21.32 16.68
C MET A 318 -5.33 20.28 16.87
N ASP A 319 -5.00 19.14 17.49
CA ASP A 319 -6.00 18.22 18.04
C ASP A 319 -6.13 18.49 19.55
N LEU A 320 -7.35 18.78 20.00
CA LEU A 320 -7.72 19.04 21.38
C LEU A 320 -8.35 17.79 21.99
N MET A 321 -7.82 17.32 23.11
CA MET A 321 -8.47 16.32 23.95
C MET A 321 -9.20 17.03 25.09
N ALA A 322 -10.46 16.67 25.29
CA ALA A 322 -11.31 17.17 26.36
C ALA A 322 -11.97 15.97 27.07
N LEU A 323 -12.40 16.16 28.32
CA LEU A 323 -13.27 15.16 28.97
C LEU A 323 -14.62 15.11 28.24
N GLU A 324 -15.29 13.97 28.29
CA GLU A 324 -16.62 13.83 27.65
C GLU A 324 -17.68 14.74 28.30
N GLU A 325 -17.50 15.06 29.58
CA GLU A 325 -18.36 15.96 30.36
C GLU A 325 -18.10 17.45 30.07
N GLU A 326 -16.96 17.78 29.45
CA GLU A 326 -16.62 19.17 29.13
C GLU A 326 -17.42 19.67 27.92
N PRO A 327 -17.84 20.95 27.91
CA PRO A 327 -18.55 21.51 26.78
C PRO A 327 -17.67 21.48 25.53
N SER A 328 -18.27 21.10 24.39
CA SER A 328 -17.57 21.09 23.11
C SER A 328 -17.06 22.49 22.75
N PRO A 329 -15.85 22.61 22.18
CA PRO A 329 -15.31 23.89 21.76
C PRO A 329 -16.20 24.55 20.69
N THR A 330 -16.35 25.87 20.75
CA THR A 330 -17.11 26.65 19.76
C THR A 330 -16.21 27.61 18.98
N THR A 331 -16.53 27.82 17.69
CA THR A 331 -15.77 28.73 16.83
C THR A 331 -15.84 30.16 17.35
N GLY A 332 -14.69 30.82 17.47
CA GLY A 332 -14.59 32.22 17.94
C GLY A 332 -14.53 32.39 19.45
N GLN A 333 -14.52 31.30 20.22
CA GLN A 333 -14.34 31.31 21.67
C GLN A 333 -12.87 31.06 22.04
N GLU A 334 -12.31 31.88 22.93
CA GLU A 334 -11.00 31.59 23.51
C GLU A 334 -11.07 30.37 24.42
N LEU A 335 -10.09 29.47 24.28
CA LEU A 335 -9.95 28.25 25.07
C LEU A 335 -8.61 28.30 25.81
N VAL A 336 -8.65 28.09 27.13
CA VAL A 336 -7.44 27.87 27.90
C VAL A 336 -7.10 26.39 27.82
N VAL A 337 -6.04 26.07 27.10
CA VAL A 337 -5.57 24.69 26.91
C VAL A 337 -4.29 24.46 27.69
N ARG A 338 -4.14 23.26 28.24
CA ARG A 338 -2.85 22.80 28.74
C ARG A 338 -2.12 22.08 27.61
N VAL A 339 -1.04 22.68 27.13
CA VAL A 339 -0.19 22.04 26.13
C VAL A 339 0.55 20.90 26.81
N LEU A 340 0.39 19.70 26.26
CA LEU A 340 1.25 18.56 26.62
C LEU A 340 2.61 18.84 25.99
N GLU A 341 3.53 19.41 26.76
CA GLU A 341 4.91 19.58 26.32
C GLU A 341 5.56 18.22 26.04
N ARG A 342 6.52 18.23 25.11
CA ARG A 342 7.16 17.03 24.58
C ARG A 342 7.90 16.26 25.65
#